data_AF-A0A812U9Q7-F1
#
_entry.id   AF-A0A812U9Q7-F1
#
_cell.length_a   1.000
_cell.length_b   1.000
_cell.length_c   1.000
_cell.angle_alpha   90.00
_cell.angle_beta   90.00
_cell.angle_gamma   90.00
#
_symmetry.space_group_name_H-M   'P 1'
#
loop_
_entity.id
_entity.type
_entity.pdbx_description
1 polymer ?
#
loop_
_entity_poly.entity_id
_entity_poly.type
_entity_poly.pdbx_seq_one_letter_code
_entity_poly.pdbx_strand_id
1 'polypeptide(L)'
;MAGGCHVPALLVSLLFCGEVLSEATGAAECEQNDAVNLLQVPQQGLGFLFLDAYPSQYVARRLADGQSITIDGNLNESVWEEVPFTTTAFKDIAQPLFPDYLLPSQFATHVKVRWDAEYLYVGAFVGEPWVEHGFVRGSNPSLTSTNPIGNSNVPYYDNDFEVFIDVAGTNHWYKEFEMNFNNATYDVLWRVPDSGLGSTGVPCCSITDSACERYCQNSSWPPFGGTWSMYPNMRTATARAEGWATKGWTVEIAFPLHPADGIGGLLSAGQGTSLAERFDPNAGAKYWSVDFSRAEHPFFTSNSSLFGQLCPSIQKDQPTLLGADQWSCYWEWVWQPVGGHRYMHNPDTFGFIQFAEPEGEDLCGNIEWPARYVLAQVYQAEIAYAKSTGTYTSSIWTLLKGSFCTPENGCSVSVLRKVVTIYARYFNLKVFVDNSATSCVRYATNKTAANYTGGPCFNASVDVRLPSCTEVRSRIRGSIREDRFLDVHVSGTPTRECLQLRSEV
;
A
#
# COMPACT_ATOMS: atom_id res chain seq x y z
N MET A 1 49.80 47.72 -9.77
CA MET A 1 50.44 48.05 -11.06
C MET A 1 51.91 47.69 -10.98
N ALA A 2 52.44 47.07 -12.03
CA ALA A 2 53.81 46.60 -12.26
C ALA A 2 54.30 45.48 -11.30
N GLY A 3 54.68 44.27 -11.72
CA GLY A 3 55.06 43.77 -13.05
C GLY A 3 56.56 43.87 -13.26
N GLY A 4 57.27 42.73 -13.21
CA GLY A 4 58.67 42.54 -13.61
C GLY A 4 59.17 41.19 -13.09
N CYS A 5 59.21 40.12 -13.89
CA CYS A 5 60.07 39.76 -15.04
C CYS A 5 61.33 38.95 -14.67
N HIS A 6 61.31 37.69 -15.15
CA HIS A 6 62.39 36.88 -15.73
C HIS A 6 63.54 36.28 -14.90
N VAL A 7 63.37 34.96 -14.71
CA VAL A 7 64.26 33.78 -14.86
C VAL A 7 65.67 34.03 -15.46
N PRO A 8 66.68 33.31 -14.91
CA PRO A 8 67.44 32.36 -15.74
C PRO A 8 67.53 30.95 -15.11
N ALA A 9 67.60 29.95 -15.97
CA ALA A 9 67.68 28.53 -15.66
C ALA A 9 69.14 28.06 -15.47
N LEU A 10 69.39 27.09 -14.57
CA LEU A 10 70.33 25.99 -14.83
C LEU A 10 70.17 24.80 -13.87
N LEU A 11 69.80 23.67 -14.49
CA LEU A 11 70.04 22.23 -14.26
C LEU A 11 70.36 21.60 -12.87
N VAL A 12 69.53 20.58 -12.59
CA VAL A 12 69.83 19.19 -12.15
C VAL A 12 70.18 18.94 -10.68
N SER A 13 69.24 18.29 -9.98
CA SER A 13 69.43 16.96 -9.35
C SER A 13 68.07 16.45 -8.83
N LEU A 14 67.45 15.50 -9.54
CA LEU A 14 66.32 14.73 -9.04
C LEU A 14 66.85 13.37 -8.54
N LEU A 15 66.95 13.24 -7.23
CA LEU A 15 66.85 11.97 -6.51
C LEU A 15 65.45 11.93 -5.90
N PHE A 16 64.66 10.90 -6.18
CA PHE A 16 64.35 9.85 -5.20
C PHE A 16 63.34 8.84 -5.77
N CYS A 17 63.67 7.58 -5.50
CA CYS A 17 62.91 6.32 -5.48
C CYS A 17 61.52 6.24 -6.13
N GLY A 18 61.38 5.23 -6.99
CA GLY A 18 60.08 4.67 -7.33
C GLY A 18 59.48 3.86 -6.19
N GLU A 19 58.15 3.84 -6.12
CA GLU A 19 57.37 2.81 -5.45
C GLU A 19 56.22 2.37 -6.35
N VAL A 20 56.37 1.12 -6.80
CA VAL A 20 55.39 0.05 -7.00
C VAL A 20 53.91 0.44 -6.78
N LEU A 21 53.12 0.24 -7.85
CA LEU A 21 51.68 0.01 -7.79
C LEU A 21 51.40 -1.18 -6.86
N SER A 22 50.90 -0.92 -5.65
CA SER A 22 50.30 -1.96 -4.81
C SER A 22 48.80 -2.02 -5.06
N GLU A 23 48.30 -3.24 -5.27
CA GLU A 23 46.89 -3.57 -5.26
C GLU A 23 46.27 -3.05 -3.97
N ALA A 24 45.20 -2.26 -4.09
CA ALA A 24 44.37 -1.88 -2.95
C ALA A 24 43.58 -3.10 -2.45
N THR A 25 44.25 -4.04 -1.77
CA THR A 25 43.61 -4.98 -0.86
C THR A 25 43.36 -4.25 0.46
N GLY A 26 42.34 -3.41 0.47
CA GLY A 26 41.81 -2.79 1.68
C GLY A 26 40.38 -3.26 1.89
N ALA A 27 40.20 -4.36 2.61
CA ALA A 27 38.93 -4.61 3.28
C ALA A 27 38.75 -3.45 4.27
N ALA A 28 37.74 -2.61 4.06
CA ALA A 28 37.39 -1.57 5.01
C ALA A 28 37.05 -2.24 6.34
N GLU A 29 37.84 -1.94 7.37
CA GLU A 29 37.54 -2.31 8.75
C GLU A 29 36.22 -1.62 9.14
N CYS A 30 35.20 -2.41 9.48
CA CYS A 30 33.92 -1.88 9.94
C CYS A 30 34.10 -1.25 11.33
N GLU A 31 33.93 0.06 11.45
CA GLU A 31 33.66 0.69 12.73
C GLU A 31 32.23 0.35 13.19
N GLN A 32 31.98 0.37 14.52
CA GLN A 32 30.70 0.03 15.15
C GLN A 32 29.48 0.84 14.65
N ASN A 33 29.70 1.88 13.84
CA ASN A 33 28.68 2.76 13.26
C ASN A 33 28.55 2.69 11.72
N ASP A 34 29.39 1.93 11.01
CA ASP A 34 29.38 1.89 9.54
C ASP A 34 28.45 0.80 9.01
N ALA A 35 27.14 1.06 9.14
CA ALA A 35 26.11 0.25 8.52
C ALA A 35 25.77 0.80 7.13
N VAL A 36 26.17 0.10 6.08
CA VAL A 36 25.61 0.30 4.74
C VAL A 36 24.17 -0.22 4.76
N ASN A 37 23.22 0.62 5.16
CA ASN A 37 21.80 0.36 4.99
C ASN A 37 21.49 0.46 3.48
N LEU A 38 20.67 -0.43 2.91
CA LEU A 38 20.28 -0.33 1.48
C LEU A 38 19.53 0.98 1.19
N LEU A 39 18.87 1.54 2.22
CA LEU A 39 18.31 2.88 2.20
C LEU A 39 19.30 3.97 2.64
N GLN A 40 20.52 3.64 3.11
CA GLN A 40 21.57 4.60 3.48
C GLN A 40 22.92 4.32 2.84
N VAL A 41 23.00 4.12 1.53
CA VAL A 41 24.30 4.14 0.83
C VAL A 41 24.56 5.51 0.20
N PRO A 42 24.92 6.57 0.95
CA PRO A 42 25.51 7.75 0.34
C PRO A 42 26.99 7.44 0.07
N GLN A 43 27.29 6.58 -0.91
CA GLN A 43 28.63 6.59 -1.49
C GLN A 43 28.63 7.68 -2.56
N GLN A 44 29.35 8.78 -2.28
CA GLN A 44 29.68 9.90 -3.18
C GLN A 44 28.72 10.06 -4.38
N GLY A 45 27.59 10.73 -4.15
CA GLY A 45 26.67 11.13 -5.23
C GLY A 45 25.61 10.09 -5.64
N LEU A 46 25.56 8.91 -5.03
CA LEU A 46 24.47 7.95 -5.19
C LEU A 46 23.47 8.11 -4.04
N GLY A 47 22.29 8.66 -4.31
CA GLY A 47 21.22 8.84 -3.31
C GLY A 47 20.64 7.53 -2.79
N PHE A 48 19.84 7.60 -1.74
CA PHE A 48 19.15 6.47 -1.12
C PHE A 48 18.21 5.78 -2.13
N LEU A 49 18.41 4.48 -2.38
CA LEU A 49 17.52 3.73 -3.28
C LEU A 49 16.19 3.48 -2.56
N PHE A 50 15.07 3.84 -3.18
CA PHE A 50 13.69 3.64 -2.68
C PHE A 50 13.21 4.51 -1.52
N LEU A 51 13.99 5.43 -0.96
CA LEU A 51 13.52 6.24 0.17
C LEU A 51 12.26 7.05 -0.19
N ASP A 52 12.26 7.71 -1.35
CA ASP A 52 11.10 8.45 -1.85
C ASP A 52 9.87 7.57 -2.14
N ALA A 53 10.10 6.27 -2.32
CA ALA A 53 9.06 5.28 -2.59
C ALA A 53 8.69 4.46 -1.35
N TYR A 54 9.30 4.74 -0.20
CA TYR A 54 9.01 4.01 1.02
C TYR A 54 7.58 4.36 1.48
N PRO A 55 6.72 3.37 1.76
CA PRO A 55 5.32 3.63 2.02
C PRO A 55 5.11 4.29 3.39
N SER A 56 4.00 4.99 3.53
CA SER A 56 3.50 5.53 4.79
C SER A 56 3.51 4.45 5.87
N GLN A 57 3.84 4.87 7.10
CA GLN A 57 3.93 3.96 8.23
C GLN A 57 3.20 4.50 9.45
N TYR A 58 2.66 3.58 10.26
CA TYR A 58 2.00 3.88 11.52
C TYR A 58 2.36 2.82 12.58
N VAL A 59 2.67 3.25 13.81
CA VAL A 59 2.92 2.32 14.93
C VAL A 59 1.62 2.07 15.69
N ALA A 60 1.03 0.91 15.48
CA ALA A 60 -0.17 0.44 16.18
C ALA A 60 0.23 -0.09 17.56
N ARG A 61 0.02 0.72 18.60
CA ARG A 61 0.33 0.33 19.98
C ARG A 61 -0.78 -0.54 20.56
N ARG A 62 -0.35 -1.60 21.24
CA ARG A 62 -1.25 -2.49 21.97
C ARG A 62 -1.96 -1.72 23.10
N LEU A 63 -3.16 -2.14 23.43
CA LEU A 63 -3.83 -1.74 24.67
C LEU A 63 -3.06 -2.31 25.86
N ALA A 64 -2.87 -1.49 26.90
CA ALA A 64 -2.32 -1.95 28.17
C ALA A 64 -3.33 -2.84 28.91
N ASP A 65 -2.83 -3.66 29.84
CA ASP A 65 -3.67 -4.56 30.64
C ASP A 65 -4.80 -3.79 31.34
N GLY A 66 -6.04 -4.24 31.12
CA GLY A 66 -7.24 -3.62 31.70
C GLY A 66 -7.80 -2.42 30.92
N GLN A 67 -7.13 -1.97 29.85
CA GLN A 67 -7.74 -1.03 28.90
C GLN A 67 -8.71 -1.75 27.95
N SER A 68 -9.72 -1.02 27.51
CA SER A 68 -10.67 -1.45 26.49
C SER A 68 -11.17 -0.24 25.71
N ILE A 69 -11.54 -0.45 24.45
CA ILE A 69 -12.20 0.58 23.64
C ILE A 69 -13.69 0.24 23.56
N THR A 70 -14.55 1.23 23.84
CA THR A 70 -15.99 1.09 23.61
C THR A 70 -16.29 1.59 22.21
N ILE A 71 -16.82 0.72 21.34
CA ILE A 71 -17.13 1.11 19.96
C ILE A 71 -18.45 1.89 19.94
N ASP A 72 -18.38 3.21 20.12
CA ASP A 72 -19.51 4.14 20.14
C ASP A 72 -19.35 5.33 19.17
N GLY A 73 -18.23 5.37 18.44
CA GLY A 73 -17.84 6.38 17.47
C GLY A 73 -17.01 7.51 18.09
N ASN A 74 -16.76 7.53 19.39
CA ASN A 74 -16.15 8.65 20.10
C ASN A 74 -14.62 8.49 20.27
N LEU A 75 -13.85 9.37 19.63
CA LEU A 75 -12.39 9.35 19.72
C LEU A 75 -11.80 10.20 20.86
N ASN A 76 -12.63 10.75 21.75
CA ASN A 76 -12.20 11.57 22.89
C ASN A 76 -11.94 10.74 24.17
N GLU A 77 -12.03 9.41 24.09
CA GLU A 77 -11.67 8.54 25.21
C GLU A 77 -10.15 8.53 25.45
N SER A 78 -9.72 8.35 26.69
CA SER A 78 -8.29 8.41 27.06
C SER A 78 -7.42 7.43 26.28
N VAL A 79 -7.96 6.25 25.97
CA VAL A 79 -7.29 5.22 25.14
C VAL A 79 -6.98 5.72 23.73
N TRP A 80 -7.74 6.66 23.18
CA TRP A 80 -7.45 7.25 21.86
C TRP A 80 -6.54 8.48 21.93
N GLU A 81 -6.43 9.13 23.09
CA GLU A 81 -5.51 10.27 23.31
C GLU A 81 -4.05 9.82 23.48
N GLU A 82 -3.82 8.56 23.88
CA GLU A 82 -2.50 7.97 24.07
C GLU A 82 -1.70 7.76 22.77
N VAL A 83 -2.36 7.77 21.61
CA VAL A 83 -1.75 7.53 20.31
C VAL A 83 -2.02 8.70 19.35
N PRO A 84 -1.03 9.13 18.56
CA PRO A 84 -1.23 10.21 17.61
C PRO A 84 -2.05 9.72 16.41
N PHE A 85 -2.68 10.67 15.70
CA PHE A 85 -3.13 10.43 14.33
C PHE A 85 -1.94 10.19 13.38
N THR A 86 -2.23 9.66 12.19
CA THR A 86 -1.33 9.68 11.05
C THR A 86 -0.78 11.09 10.83
N THR A 87 0.54 11.19 10.61
CA THR A 87 1.26 12.47 10.50
C THR A 87 0.90 13.24 9.22
N THR A 88 0.42 12.54 8.20
CA THR A 88 -0.09 13.12 6.96
C THR A 88 -1.59 12.88 6.85
N ALA A 89 -2.30 13.90 6.36
CA ALA A 89 -3.68 13.74 5.89
C ALA A 89 -3.70 12.87 4.63
N PHE A 90 -4.89 12.36 4.31
CA PHE A 90 -5.11 11.62 3.06
C PHE A 90 -4.80 12.51 1.86
N LYS A 91 -4.33 11.88 0.80
CA LYS A 91 -4.00 12.52 -0.47
C LYS A 91 -4.97 12.07 -1.52
N ASP A 92 -5.24 12.97 -2.46
CA ASP A 92 -6.04 12.63 -3.61
C ASP A 92 -5.36 11.54 -4.43
N ILE A 93 -6.12 10.50 -4.78
CA ILE A 93 -5.59 9.34 -5.49
C ILE A 93 -5.00 9.74 -6.85
N ALA A 94 -5.49 10.83 -7.45
CA ALA A 94 -4.99 11.40 -8.69
C ALA A 94 -3.77 12.34 -8.51
N GLN A 95 -3.46 12.76 -7.29
CA GLN A 95 -2.35 13.68 -6.98
C GLN A 95 -0.99 13.26 -7.59
N PRO A 96 -0.61 11.96 -7.67
CA PRO A 96 0.65 11.58 -8.32
C PRO A 96 0.80 12.04 -9.78
N LEU A 97 -0.31 12.28 -10.49
CA LEU A 97 -0.32 12.81 -11.87
C LEU A 97 -0.59 14.32 -11.93
N PHE A 98 -1.01 14.92 -10.81
CA PHE A 98 -1.44 16.32 -10.71
C PHE A 98 -0.94 16.94 -9.39
N PRO A 99 0.38 17.10 -9.21
CA PRO A 99 0.99 17.42 -7.91
C PRO A 99 0.62 18.80 -7.35
N ASP A 100 0.20 19.74 -8.21
CA ASP A 100 -0.20 21.09 -7.80
C ASP A 100 -1.61 21.16 -7.19
N TYR A 101 -2.35 20.05 -7.21
CA TYR A 101 -3.72 19.96 -6.72
C TYR A 101 -3.72 19.29 -5.35
N LEU A 102 -4.06 20.07 -4.34
CA LEU A 102 -4.06 19.66 -2.94
C LEU A 102 -5.48 19.55 -2.40
N LEU A 103 -5.69 18.53 -1.56
CA LEU A 103 -6.93 18.34 -0.83
C LEU A 103 -7.19 19.56 0.09
N PRO A 104 -8.35 20.23 -0.02
CA PRO A 104 -8.71 21.30 0.90
C PRO A 104 -8.79 20.79 2.36
N SER A 105 -8.32 21.59 3.31
CA SER A 105 -8.16 21.16 4.70
C SER A 105 -9.47 20.76 5.40
N GLN A 106 -10.62 21.26 4.95
CA GLN A 106 -11.92 20.85 5.47
C GLN A 106 -12.28 19.40 5.16
N PHE A 107 -11.61 18.77 4.17
CA PHE A 107 -11.75 17.35 3.82
C PHE A 107 -10.67 16.45 4.43
N ALA A 108 -9.74 17.04 5.21
CA ALA A 108 -8.63 16.30 5.79
C ALA A 108 -9.15 15.12 6.63
N THR A 109 -8.64 13.95 6.31
CA THR A 109 -8.97 12.69 6.97
C THR A 109 -7.69 12.14 7.62
N HIS A 110 -7.82 11.67 8.85
CA HIS A 110 -6.72 11.18 9.68
C HIS A 110 -7.14 9.91 10.41
N VAL A 111 -6.21 8.98 10.57
CA VAL A 111 -6.46 7.68 11.22
C VAL A 111 -5.55 7.49 12.44
N LYS A 112 -6.03 6.79 13.45
CA LYS A 112 -5.26 6.24 14.56
C LYS A 112 -5.57 4.75 14.69
N VAL A 113 -4.59 3.95 15.09
CA VAL A 113 -4.72 2.48 15.12
C VAL A 113 -4.21 1.96 16.46
N ARG A 114 -4.98 1.07 17.08
CA ARG A 114 -4.57 0.30 18.27
C ARG A 114 -4.90 -1.16 18.07
N TRP A 115 -4.44 -2.04 18.97
CA TRP A 115 -4.78 -3.46 18.90
C TRP A 115 -4.76 -4.10 20.28
N ASP A 116 -5.38 -5.27 20.42
CA ASP A 116 -5.22 -6.16 21.55
C ASP A 116 -5.19 -7.63 21.08
N ALA A 117 -5.34 -8.59 21.98
CA ALA A 117 -5.29 -10.00 21.60
C ALA A 117 -6.43 -10.45 20.67
N GLU A 118 -7.54 -9.72 20.62
CA GLU A 118 -8.76 -10.09 19.90
C GLU A 118 -9.02 -9.19 18.69
N TYR A 119 -8.69 -7.89 18.75
CA TYR A 119 -9.06 -6.91 17.75
C TYR A 119 -7.91 -6.03 17.26
N LEU A 120 -8.00 -5.63 15.99
CA LEU A 120 -7.38 -4.42 15.47
C LEU A 120 -8.42 -3.30 15.53
N TYR A 121 -8.09 -2.21 16.21
CA TYR A 121 -8.95 -1.03 16.35
C TYR A 121 -8.52 0.07 15.38
N VAL A 122 -9.46 0.58 14.61
CA VAL A 122 -9.26 1.73 13.72
C VAL A 122 -10.17 2.86 14.17
N GLY A 123 -9.57 4.00 14.50
CA GLY A 123 -10.28 5.24 14.77
C GLY A 123 -9.96 6.26 13.68
N ALA A 124 -10.94 6.91 13.08
CA ALA A 124 -10.70 7.94 12.07
C ALA A 124 -11.48 9.22 12.34
N PHE A 125 -10.86 10.36 12.07
CA PHE A 125 -11.57 11.62 11.89
C PHE A 125 -11.71 11.88 10.39
N VAL A 126 -12.95 12.10 9.96
CA VAL A 126 -13.32 12.34 8.56
C VAL A 126 -13.84 13.77 8.43
N GLY A 127 -13.02 14.67 7.89
CA GLY A 127 -13.38 16.07 7.70
C GLY A 127 -14.47 16.25 6.66
N GLU A 128 -15.64 16.76 7.03
CA GLU A 128 -16.81 16.84 6.16
C GLU A 128 -17.48 18.22 6.31
N PRO A 129 -17.28 19.17 5.37
CA PRO A 129 -17.87 20.50 5.46
C PRO A 129 -19.40 20.51 5.45
N TRP A 130 -20.03 19.44 4.95
CA TRP A 130 -21.48 19.31 4.78
C TRP A 130 -22.19 18.59 5.93
N VAL A 131 -21.54 18.40 7.09
CA VAL A 131 -22.23 18.00 8.32
C VAL A 131 -23.05 19.18 8.87
N GLU A 132 -24.37 19.01 8.97
CA GLU A 132 -25.30 20.01 9.48
C GLU A 132 -26.42 19.37 10.30
N HIS A 133 -26.70 19.91 11.49
CA HIS A 133 -27.68 19.34 12.44
C HIS A 133 -27.48 17.82 12.65
N GLY A 134 -26.20 17.45 12.49
CA GLY A 134 -25.58 16.15 12.19
C GLY A 134 -26.39 15.08 11.50
N PHE A 135 -26.83 15.47 10.33
CA PHE A 135 -26.78 14.60 9.18
C PHE A 135 -25.62 15.06 8.29
N VAL A 136 -25.02 14.14 7.56
CA VAL A 136 -24.22 14.49 6.38
C VAL A 136 -25.21 14.84 5.28
N ARG A 137 -25.21 16.08 4.81
CA ARG A 137 -26.11 16.50 3.73
C ARG A 137 -25.78 15.69 2.47
N GLY A 138 -26.81 15.10 1.85
CA GLY A 138 -26.64 14.24 0.68
C GLY A 138 -26.59 12.75 1.02
N SER A 139 -26.37 12.38 2.28
CA SER A 139 -26.38 10.99 2.71
C SER A 139 -27.69 10.28 2.44
N ASN A 140 -27.61 9.00 2.11
CA ASN A 140 -28.77 8.20 1.77
C ASN A 140 -29.36 7.58 3.06
N PRO A 141 -30.56 8.00 3.50
CA PRO A 141 -31.15 7.51 4.75
C PRO A 141 -31.56 6.04 4.70
N SER A 142 -31.52 5.40 3.51
CA SER A 142 -31.79 3.97 3.35
C SER A 142 -30.54 3.09 3.54
N LEU A 143 -29.35 3.70 3.59
CA LEU A 143 -28.09 3.02 3.84
C LEU A 143 -27.76 3.16 5.33
N THR A 144 -28.35 2.31 6.17
CA THR A 144 -28.23 2.36 7.65
C THR A 144 -27.92 0.99 8.28
N SER A 145 -27.73 -0.07 7.49
CA SER A 145 -27.60 -1.43 8.03
C SER A 145 -26.21 -1.69 8.58
N THR A 146 -26.12 -1.85 9.90
CA THR A 146 -24.90 -2.28 10.61
C THR A 146 -24.66 -3.79 10.53
N ASN A 147 -25.67 -4.56 10.14
CA ASN A 147 -25.52 -5.96 9.74
C ASN A 147 -25.39 -6.00 8.20
N PRO A 148 -24.19 -6.26 7.67
CA PRO A 148 -24.00 -6.26 6.25
C PRO A 148 -24.53 -7.57 5.62
N ILE A 149 -24.66 -8.67 6.38
CA ILE A 149 -25.01 -9.98 5.83
C ILE A 149 -26.36 -9.95 5.11
N GLY A 150 -26.35 -10.26 3.82
CA GLY A 150 -27.56 -10.35 3.01
C GLY A 150 -28.23 -8.99 2.73
N ASN A 151 -27.54 -7.87 2.93
CA ASN A 151 -28.07 -6.54 2.66
C ASN A 151 -27.74 -6.03 1.25
N SER A 152 -28.73 -5.63 0.45
CA SER A 152 -28.52 -5.09 -0.90
C SER A 152 -27.96 -3.65 -0.93
N ASN A 153 -27.95 -2.98 0.22
CA ASN A 153 -27.62 -1.57 0.38
C ASN A 153 -26.19 -1.42 0.89
N VAL A 154 -25.27 -1.05 0.01
CA VAL A 154 -23.82 -0.96 0.26
C VAL A 154 -23.36 0.50 0.38
N PRO A 155 -22.35 0.79 1.22
CA PRO A 155 -21.94 2.13 1.60
C PRO A 155 -21.28 2.95 0.46
N TYR A 156 -20.61 2.35 -0.54
CA TYR A 156 -20.08 3.09 -1.71
C TYR A 156 -21.14 3.85 -2.55
N TYR A 157 -22.43 3.73 -2.25
CA TYR A 157 -23.47 4.63 -2.77
C TYR A 157 -23.65 5.91 -1.93
N ASP A 158 -22.74 6.20 -1.00
CA ASP A 158 -22.73 7.35 -0.09
C ASP A 158 -21.28 7.81 0.12
N ASN A 159 -21.10 8.92 0.84
CA ASN A 159 -19.79 9.25 1.39
C ASN A 159 -19.40 8.19 2.43
N ASP A 160 -18.25 7.57 2.25
CA ASP A 160 -17.81 6.44 3.03
C ASP A 160 -16.32 6.47 3.35
N PHE A 161 -15.96 5.70 4.36
CA PHE A 161 -14.60 5.47 4.82
C PHE A 161 -14.28 4.00 4.63
N GLU A 162 -13.10 3.70 4.10
CA GLU A 162 -12.74 2.34 3.72
C GLU A 162 -11.38 1.94 4.30
N VAL A 163 -11.22 0.63 4.52
CA VAL A 163 -10.04 0.01 5.10
C VAL A 163 -9.64 -1.20 4.26
N PHE A 164 -8.40 -1.22 3.81
CA PHE A 164 -7.83 -2.34 3.06
C PHE A 164 -6.69 -2.97 3.84
N ILE A 165 -6.71 -4.29 4.02
CA ILE A 165 -5.72 -5.01 4.84
C ILE A 165 -5.23 -6.27 4.14
N ASP A 166 -3.94 -6.32 3.83
CA ASP A 166 -3.22 -7.53 3.41
C ASP A 166 -2.21 -7.93 4.50
N VAL A 167 -2.64 -8.82 5.39
CA VAL A 167 -1.82 -9.27 6.53
C VAL A 167 -0.58 -10.07 6.10
N ALA A 168 -0.66 -10.75 4.95
CA ALA A 168 0.43 -11.58 4.44
C ALA A 168 1.34 -10.80 3.46
N GLY A 169 0.85 -9.68 2.94
CA GLY A 169 1.49 -8.89 1.89
C GLY A 169 1.68 -9.70 0.62
N THR A 170 0.69 -10.50 0.23
CA THR A 170 0.77 -11.39 -0.94
C THR A 170 0.02 -10.89 -2.17
N ASN A 171 -0.67 -9.75 -2.04
CA ASN A 171 -1.72 -9.24 -2.93
C ASN A 171 -2.99 -10.10 -3.00
N HIS A 172 -3.01 -11.22 -2.28
CA HIS A 172 -4.10 -12.17 -2.25
C HIS A 172 -4.59 -12.30 -0.81
N TRP A 173 -5.86 -12.71 -0.64
CA TRP A 173 -6.55 -12.81 0.65
C TRP A 173 -6.56 -11.50 1.47
N TYR A 174 -6.51 -10.36 0.78
CA TYR A 174 -6.68 -9.05 1.43
C TYR A 174 -8.16 -8.79 1.69
N LYS A 175 -8.41 -7.93 2.68
CA LYS A 175 -9.76 -7.55 3.09
C LYS A 175 -10.01 -6.14 2.61
N GLU A 176 -11.25 -5.92 2.23
CA GLU A 176 -11.84 -4.61 2.05
C GLU A 176 -12.98 -4.48 3.05
N PHE A 177 -13.09 -3.31 3.65
CA PHE A 177 -14.19 -2.93 4.49
C PHE A 177 -14.55 -1.48 4.18
N GLU A 178 -15.84 -1.20 4.07
CA GLU A 178 -16.36 0.15 3.85
C GLU A 178 -17.44 0.46 4.89
N MET A 179 -17.56 1.73 5.26
CA MET A 179 -18.69 2.22 6.04
C MET A 179 -19.04 3.69 5.78
N ASN A 180 -20.33 4.02 5.83
CA ASN A 180 -20.78 5.40 5.72
C ASN A 180 -21.06 6.04 7.09
N PHE A 181 -21.38 7.33 7.09
CA PHE A 181 -21.76 8.09 8.30
C PHE A 181 -22.94 7.45 9.08
N ASN A 182 -23.87 6.80 8.40
CA ASN A 182 -25.03 6.15 9.01
C ASN A 182 -24.71 4.74 9.56
N ASN A 183 -23.42 4.37 9.61
CA ASN A 183 -22.92 3.07 10.05
C ASN A 183 -23.44 1.90 9.19
N ALA A 184 -23.80 2.15 7.93
CA ALA A 184 -23.96 1.07 6.97
C ALA A 184 -22.58 0.51 6.64
N THR A 185 -22.46 -0.82 6.62
CA THR A 185 -21.17 -1.49 6.44
C THR A 185 -21.18 -2.47 5.27
N TYR A 186 -19.98 -2.79 4.81
CA TYR A 186 -19.71 -3.79 3.78
C TYR A 186 -18.32 -4.37 4.00
N ASP A 187 -18.14 -5.67 3.77
CA ASP A 187 -16.83 -6.31 3.84
C ASP A 187 -16.65 -7.44 2.81
N VAL A 188 -15.41 -7.57 2.33
CA VAL A 188 -15.03 -8.55 1.29
C VAL A 188 -13.70 -9.18 1.64
N LEU A 189 -13.59 -10.48 1.40
CA LEU A 189 -12.32 -11.18 1.30
C LEU A 189 -11.94 -11.37 -0.17
N TRP A 190 -10.94 -10.65 -0.62
CA TRP A 190 -10.38 -10.79 -1.96
C TRP A 190 -9.33 -11.88 -1.99
N ARG A 191 -9.69 -13.09 -2.45
CA ARG A 191 -8.75 -14.22 -2.57
C ARG A 191 -7.73 -13.99 -3.68
N VAL A 192 -8.02 -13.13 -4.65
CA VAL A 192 -7.08 -12.62 -5.67
C VAL A 192 -7.25 -11.10 -5.80
N PRO A 193 -6.30 -10.38 -6.42
CA PRO A 193 -6.42 -8.95 -6.67
C PRO A 193 -7.68 -8.57 -7.46
N ASP A 194 -8.33 -7.49 -7.07
CA ASP A 194 -9.49 -6.94 -7.78
C ASP A 194 -9.16 -6.33 -9.16
N SER A 195 -10.21 -6.09 -9.96
CA SER A 195 -10.26 -5.88 -11.39
C SER A 195 -10.07 -4.41 -11.84
N GLY A 196 -8.97 -3.75 -11.48
CA GLY A 196 -8.70 -2.37 -11.96
C GLY A 196 -7.27 -2.06 -12.41
N LEU A 197 -6.25 -2.78 -11.94
CA LEU A 197 -4.83 -2.39 -12.14
C LEU A 197 -4.21 -2.92 -13.43
N GLY A 198 -5.04 -3.20 -14.41
CA GLY A 198 -4.61 -4.01 -15.54
C GLY A 198 -4.31 -5.46 -15.19
N SER A 199 -4.54 -5.89 -13.94
CA SER A 199 -4.81 -7.28 -13.57
C SER A 199 -6.14 -7.72 -14.16
N THR A 200 -6.25 -8.98 -14.58
CA THR A 200 -7.55 -9.64 -14.61
C THR A 200 -7.99 -9.93 -13.18
N GLY A 201 -8.34 -8.91 -12.41
CA GLY A 201 -9.23 -9.21 -11.30
C GLY A 201 -10.46 -9.86 -11.93
N VAL A 202 -10.79 -11.06 -11.46
CA VAL A 202 -12.08 -11.63 -11.80
C VAL A 202 -13.06 -10.84 -10.94
N PRO A 203 -14.10 -10.23 -11.53
CA PRO A 203 -15.08 -9.51 -10.74
C PRO A 203 -15.61 -10.43 -9.64
N CYS A 204 -15.91 -9.85 -8.49
CA CYS A 204 -16.50 -10.64 -7.42
C CYS A 204 -17.81 -11.27 -7.90
N CYS A 205 -18.08 -12.52 -7.50
CA CYS A 205 -19.12 -13.31 -8.16
C CYS A 205 -20.50 -12.74 -8.04
N SER A 206 -21.22 -12.63 -9.15
CA SER A 206 -22.68 -12.57 -9.06
C SER A 206 -23.24 -13.88 -8.52
N ILE A 207 -24.33 -13.83 -7.74
CA ILE A 207 -25.06 -15.04 -7.27
C ILE A 207 -25.50 -16.01 -8.36
N THR A 208 -25.53 -15.57 -9.62
CA THR A 208 -25.87 -16.41 -10.77
C THR A 208 -24.67 -17.13 -11.38
N ASP A 209 -23.44 -16.85 -10.91
CA ASP A 209 -22.20 -17.48 -11.37
C ASP A 209 -21.29 -17.82 -10.17
N SER A 210 -21.43 -19.04 -9.63
CA SER A 210 -20.57 -19.53 -8.55
C SER A 210 -19.15 -19.90 -9.00
N ALA A 211 -18.83 -19.83 -10.30
CA ALA A 211 -17.53 -20.27 -10.83
C ALA A 211 -16.36 -19.36 -10.42
N CYS A 212 -16.68 -18.13 -9.98
CA CYS A 212 -15.71 -17.14 -9.52
C CYS A 212 -15.54 -17.08 -7.99
N GLU A 213 -16.22 -17.92 -7.19
CA GLU A 213 -16.20 -17.82 -5.70
C GLU A 213 -14.79 -18.05 -5.16
N ARG A 214 -13.93 -18.68 -5.96
CA ARG A 214 -12.51 -18.85 -5.68
C ARG A 214 -11.71 -17.54 -5.69
N TYR A 215 -12.25 -16.44 -6.22
CA TYR A 215 -11.56 -15.16 -6.43
C TYR A 215 -11.88 -14.11 -5.37
N CYS A 216 -13.11 -14.10 -4.86
CA CYS A 216 -13.53 -13.28 -3.73
C CYS A 216 -14.54 -14.06 -2.88
N GLN A 217 -14.79 -13.61 -1.66
CA GLN A 217 -15.89 -14.07 -0.83
C GLN A 217 -16.55 -12.86 -0.19
N ASN A 218 -17.86 -12.80 -0.32
CA ASN A 218 -18.66 -11.74 0.25
C ASN A 218 -20.03 -12.32 0.67
N SER A 219 -20.37 -12.25 1.95
CA SER A 219 -21.75 -12.52 2.42
C SER A 219 -22.54 -11.25 2.73
N SER A 220 -21.87 -10.11 2.63
CA SER A 220 -22.29 -8.76 3.01
C SER A 220 -23.00 -7.97 1.91
N TRP A 221 -23.09 -8.52 0.69
CA TRP A 221 -23.91 -7.97 -0.38
C TRP A 221 -24.54 -9.11 -1.20
N PRO A 222 -25.88 -9.29 -1.19
CA PRO A 222 -26.60 -10.39 -1.84
C PRO A 222 -26.36 -10.57 -3.33
N PRO A 223 -26.06 -9.52 -4.13
CA PRO A 223 -25.65 -9.75 -5.51
C PRO A 223 -24.31 -10.48 -5.60
N PHE A 224 -23.44 -10.38 -4.59
CA PHE A 224 -22.23 -11.19 -4.50
C PHE A 224 -22.42 -12.53 -3.79
N GLY A 225 -21.76 -13.58 -4.28
CA GLY A 225 -21.73 -14.90 -3.63
C GLY A 225 -20.61 -15.03 -2.58
N GLY A 226 -20.82 -15.84 -1.55
CA GLY A 226 -19.78 -16.16 -0.57
C GLY A 226 -20.32 -16.57 0.80
N THR A 227 -19.41 -17.04 1.66
CA THR A 227 -19.69 -17.49 3.03
C THR A 227 -18.84 -16.79 4.08
N TRP A 228 -18.22 -15.68 3.70
CA TRP A 228 -17.26 -14.96 4.55
C TRP A 228 -17.74 -13.54 4.81
N SER A 229 -17.77 -13.19 6.10
CA SER A 229 -17.83 -11.83 6.64
C SER A 229 -17.23 -11.86 8.05
N MET A 230 -16.66 -10.74 8.49
CA MET A 230 -16.20 -10.54 9.86
C MET A 230 -17.36 -10.29 10.84
N TYR A 231 -18.58 -10.06 10.35
CA TYR A 231 -19.79 -9.99 11.17
C TYR A 231 -20.16 -11.38 11.74
N PRO A 232 -20.67 -11.49 12.99
CA PRO A 232 -21.02 -10.43 13.94
C PRO A 232 -19.88 -9.99 14.87
N ASN A 233 -18.67 -10.53 14.71
CA ASN A 233 -17.57 -10.26 15.64
C ASN A 233 -16.96 -8.87 15.42
N MET A 234 -17.00 -8.37 14.18
CA MET A 234 -16.69 -6.98 13.86
C MET A 234 -17.73 -6.03 14.46
N ARG A 235 -17.24 -4.94 15.06
CA ARG A 235 -18.07 -3.89 15.65
C ARG A 235 -17.69 -2.55 15.05
N THR A 236 -18.69 -1.73 14.74
CA THR A 236 -18.50 -0.43 14.09
C THR A 236 -19.43 0.60 14.70
N ALA A 237 -18.96 1.84 14.79
CA ALA A 237 -19.76 2.96 15.19
C ALA A 237 -19.27 4.25 14.54
N THR A 238 -20.19 5.19 14.39
CA THR A 238 -19.91 6.54 13.93
C THR A 238 -20.44 7.54 14.93
N ALA A 239 -19.74 8.66 15.09
CA ALA A 239 -20.24 9.78 15.85
C ALA A 239 -19.98 11.09 15.13
N ARG A 240 -20.62 12.16 15.61
CA ARG A 240 -20.31 13.50 15.15
C ARG A 240 -19.02 13.95 15.81
N ALA A 241 -18.17 14.63 15.04
CA ALA A 241 -16.94 15.20 15.59
C ALA A 241 -17.24 16.53 16.31
N GLU A 242 -17.99 16.48 17.41
CA GLU A 242 -18.28 17.68 18.22
C GLU A 242 -17.01 18.19 18.91
N GLY A 243 -16.74 19.50 18.83
CA GLY A 243 -15.57 20.12 19.45
C GLY A 243 -14.28 20.11 18.61
N TRP A 244 -14.31 19.59 17.38
CA TRP A 244 -13.17 19.61 16.45
C TRP A 244 -13.06 20.94 15.70
N ALA A 245 -11.84 21.29 15.29
CA ALA A 245 -11.56 22.56 14.59
C ALA A 245 -12.25 22.67 13.22
N THR A 246 -12.52 21.53 12.58
CA THR A 246 -13.26 21.41 11.32
C THR A 246 -14.53 20.58 11.53
N LYS A 247 -15.55 20.82 10.70
CA LYS A 247 -16.73 19.96 10.66
C LYS A 247 -16.35 18.58 10.17
N GLY A 248 -16.99 17.55 10.71
CA GLY A 248 -16.69 16.17 10.35
C GLY A 248 -17.47 15.16 11.18
N TRP A 249 -17.09 13.91 11.01
CA TRP A 249 -17.57 12.78 11.77
C TRP A 249 -16.40 11.86 12.12
N THR A 250 -16.62 11.00 13.09
CA THR A 250 -15.64 10.05 13.58
C THR A 250 -16.11 8.63 13.33
N VAL A 251 -15.13 7.76 13.12
CA VAL A 251 -15.29 6.33 12.88
C VAL A 251 -14.58 5.59 13.99
N GLU A 252 -15.21 4.53 14.51
CA GLU A 252 -14.57 3.50 15.30
C GLU A 252 -14.91 2.12 14.74
N ILE A 253 -13.88 1.29 14.57
CA ILE A 253 -14.01 -0.07 14.09
C ILE A 253 -13.16 -0.98 14.97
N ALA A 254 -13.73 -2.11 15.39
CA ALA A 254 -13.00 -3.24 15.97
C ALA A 254 -13.08 -4.42 15.00
N PHE A 255 -11.98 -4.71 14.31
CA PHE A 255 -11.86 -5.86 13.42
C PHE A 255 -11.36 -7.09 14.19
N PRO A 256 -12.06 -8.24 14.13
CA PRO A 256 -11.56 -9.46 14.77
C PRO A 256 -10.28 -9.93 14.08
N LEU A 257 -9.23 -10.19 14.87
CA LEU A 257 -7.97 -10.72 14.33
C LEU A 257 -8.19 -12.13 13.77
N HIS A 258 -8.75 -13.03 14.58
CA HIS A 258 -8.92 -14.44 14.23
C HIS A 258 -10.30 -14.76 13.67
N PRO A 259 -10.40 -15.69 12.70
CA PRO A 259 -11.68 -16.24 12.29
C PRO A 259 -12.29 -17.13 13.40
N ALA A 260 -13.60 -17.34 13.34
CA ALA A 260 -14.34 -18.31 14.17
C ALA A 260 -15.18 -19.23 13.27
N ASP A 261 -15.90 -20.19 13.86
CA ASP A 261 -16.72 -21.15 13.11
C ASP A 261 -17.75 -20.45 12.21
N GLY A 262 -17.48 -20.45 10.90
CA GLY A 262 -18.31 -19.79 9.89
C GLY A 262 -18.23 -18.25 9.88
N ILE A 263 -17.30 -17.65 10.63
CA ILE A 263 -17.11 -16.20 10.74
C ILE A 263 -15.67 -15.85 10.36
N GLY A 264 -15.52 -14.84 9.52
CA GLY A 264 -14.24 -14.33 9.06
C GLY A 264 -13.46 -13.54 10.13
N GLY A 265 -12.23 -13.20 9.77
CA GLY A 265 -11.32 -12.36 10.58
C GLY A 265 -10.13 -11.92 9.74
N LEU A 266 -9.35 -10.94 10.23
CA LEU A 266 -8.21 -10.38 9.49
C LEU A 266 -7.14 -11.43 9.14
N LEU A 267 -6.98 -12.47 9.96
CA LEU A 267 -6.07 -13.59 9.73
C LEU A 267 -6.62 -14.68 8.80
N SER A 268 -7.77 -14.44 8.14
CA SER A 268 -8.26 -15.27 7.02
C SER A 268 -7.37 -15.08 5.77
N ALA A 269 -6.11 -15.51 5.82
CA ALA A 269 -5.03 -15.06 4.92
C ALA A 269 -4.47 -16.15 3.98
N GLY A 270 -5.26 -17.18 3.67
CA GLY A 270 -4.82 -18.28 2.80
C GLY A 270 -5.56 -19.58 3.05
N GLN A 271 -5.00 -20.68 2.52
CA GLN A 271 -5.47 -22.04 2.77
C GLN A 271 -4.56 -22.68 3.85
N GLY A 272 -5.06 -22.79 5.09
CA GLY A 272 -4.38 -23.49 6.20
C GLY A 272 -3.99 -22.59 7.38
N THR A 273 -3.80 -23.21 8.55
CA THR A 273 -3.56 -22.52 9.84
C THR A 273 -2.14 -21.94 9.97
N SER A 274 -1.15 -22.50 9.28
CA SER A 274 0.26 -22.09 9.39
C SER A 274 0.55 -20.69 8.85
N LEU A 275 -0.25 -20.20 7.89
CA LEU A 275 -0.10 -18.84 7.38
C LEU A 275 -0.68 -17.81 8.37
N ALA A 276 -1.81 -18.12 9.01
CA ALA A 276 -2.40 -17.25 10.03
C ALA A 276 -1.43 -17.03 11.21
N GLU A 277 -0.79 -18.09 11.70
CA GLU A 277 0.18 -18.00 12.81
C GLU A 277 1.40 -17.12 12.47
N ARG A 278 1.91 -17.18 11.23
CA ARG A 278 3.07 -16.37 10.81
C ARG A 278 2.78 -14.86 10.84
N PHE A 279 1.53 -14.48 10.59
CA PHE A 279 1.11 -13.09 10.48
C PHE A 279 0.28 -12.61 11.67
N ASP A 280 0.15 -13.42 12.72
CA ASP A 280 -0.55 -13.05 13.95
C ASP A 280 0.32 -12.13 14.82
N PRO A 281 -0.12 -10.90 15.15
CA PRO A 281 0.64 -10.03 16.04
C PRO A 281 0.81 -10.64 17.44
N ASN A 282 -0.10 -11.49 17.90
CA ASN A 282 0.07 -12.24 19.16
C ASN A 282 1.21 -13.26 19.10
N ALA A 283 1.59 -13.70 17.90
CA ALA A 283 2.72 -14.59 17.65
C ALA A 283 4.00 -13.84 17.26
N GLY A 284 4.01 -12.50 17.37
CA GLY A 284 5.17 -11.66 17.08
C GLY A 284 5.25 -11.16 15.62
N ALA A 285 4.17 -11.26 14.85
CA ALA A 285 4.12 -10.61 13.54
C ALA A 285 4.23 -9.09 13.69
N LYS A 286 5.26 -8.50 13.07
CA LYS A 286 5.59 -7.09 13.28
C LYS A 286 4.86 -6.12 12.36
N TYR A 287 4.51 -6.54 11.14
CA TYR A 287 3.97 -5.65 10.12
C TYR A 287 2.78 -6.25 9.39
N TRP A 288 1.76 -5.43 9.13
CA TRP A 288 0.74 -5.69 8.11
C TRP A 288 0.73 -4.58 7.06
N SER A 289 0.40 -4.95 5.83
CA SER A 289 0.16 -3.98 4.76
C SER A 289 -1.28 -3.48 4.85
N VAL A 290 -1.45 -2.16 4.96
CA VAL A 290 -2.75 -1.51 5.16
C VAL A 290 -2.83 -0.23 4.36
N ASP A 291 -4.01 0.07 3.83
CA ASP A 291 -4.36 1.41 3.39
C ASP A 291 -5.74 1.81 3.92
N PHE A 292 -5.95 3.10 3.99
CA PHE A 292 -7.21 3.70 4.37
C PHE A 292 -7.62 4.65 3.27
N SER A 293 -8.89 4.62 2.89
CA SER A 293 -9.43 5.52 1.89
C SER A 293 -10.71 6.17 2.39
N ARG A 294 -11.14 7.15 1.63
CA ARG A 294 -12.46 7.75 1.73
C ARG A 294 -12.89 8.11 0.33
N ALA A 295 -14.14 7.78 -0.01
CA ALA A 295 -14.77 8.32 -1.19
C ALA A 295 -15.80 9.42 -0.83
N GLU A 296 -15.85 10.42 -1.70
CA GLU A 296 -16.80 11.52 -1.65
C GLU A 296 -17.74 11.39 -2.84
N HIS A 297 -18.97 10.97 -2.52
CA HIS A 297 -20.10 10.75 -3.40
C HIS A 297 -21.15 11.82 -3.11
N PRO A 298 -20.88 13.08 -3.43
CA PRO A 298 -21.63 14.21 -2.89
C PRO A 298 -23.16 14.09 -3.09
N PHE A 299 -23.64 13.36 -4.11
CA PHE A 299 -25.07 13.21 -4.39
C PHE A 299 -25.49 11.88 -5.06
N PHE A 300 -25.05 10.71 -4.58
CA PHE A 300 -25.77 9.44 -4.86
C PHE A 300 -27.13 9.41 -4.11
N THR A 301 -27.96 10.41 -4.36
CA THR A 301 -29.36 10.42 -3.94
C THR A 301 -30.15 9.55 -4.91
N SER A 302 -31.30 9.04 -4.46
CA SER A 302 -32.28 8.33 -5.30
C SER A 302 -32.86 9.17 -6.46
N ASN A 303 -32.36 10.39 -6.69
CA ASN A 303 -32.78 11.28 -7.76
C ASN A 303 -31.58 11.76 -8.60
N SER A 304 -31.18 10.93 -9.56
CA SER A 304 -30.08 11.19 -10.52
C SER A 304 -30.27 12.46 -11.37
N SER A 305 -31.47 13.06 -11.42
CA SER A 305 -31.74 14.27 -12.21
C SER A 305 -31.06 15.54 -11.65
N LEU A 306 -30.61 15.53 -10.39
CA LEU A 306 -29.88 16.65 -9.76
C LEU A 306 -28.36 16.57 -9.95
N PHE A 307 -27.83 15.43 -10.40
CA PHE A 307 -26.39 15.16 -10.55
C PHE A 307 -25.67 16.21 -11.41
N GLY A 308 -26.27 16.60 -12.53
CA GLY A 308 -25.65 17.53 -13.48
C GLY A 308 -25.53 18.99 -13.02
N GLN A 309 -26.22 19.41 -11.94
CA GLN A 309 -26.26 20.82 -11.51
C GLN A 309 -25.33 21.14 -10.32
N LEU A 310 -25.09 20.18 -9.43
CA LEU A 310 -24.25 20.37 -8.23
C LEU A 310 -22.77 20.16 -8.52
N CYS A 311 -22.43 19.22 -9.41
CA CYS A 311 -21.04 18.93 -9.76
C CYS A 311 -20.25 20.17 -10.23
N PRO A 312 -20.76 20.97 -11.20
CA PRO A 312 -20.04 22.16 -11.64
C PRO A 312 -19.91 23.23 -10.55
N SER A 313 -20.84 23.26 -9.58
CA SER A 313 -20.78 24.20 -8.46
C SER A 313 -19.69 23.81 -7.45
N ILE A 314 -19.59 22.52 -7.07
CA ILE A 314 -18.50 22.04 -6.20
C ILE A 314 -17.15 22.26 -6.85
N GLN A 315 -17.00 21.91 -8.13
CA GLN A 315 -15.74 22.13 -8.87
C GLN A 315 -15.38 23.61 -8.99
N LYS A 316 -16.37 24.50 -9.14
CA LYS A 316 -16.14 25.95 -9.15
C LYS A 316 -15.67 26.46 -7.79
N ASP A 317 -16.26 25.97 -6.71
CA ASP A 317 -15.95 26.43 -5.35
C ASP A 317 -14.69 25.77 -4.78
N GLN A 318 -14.35 24.56 -5.24
CA GLN A 318 -13.22 23.74 -4.81
C GLN A 318 -12.45 23.19 -6.03
N PRO A 319 -11.75 24.05 -6.80
CA PRO A 319 -11.10 23.67 -8.06
C PRO A 319 -9.92 22.71 -7.89
N THR A 320 -9.49 22.43 -6.64
CA THR A 320 -8.40 21.51 -6.34
C THR A 320 -8.84 20.07 -6.06
N LEU A 321 -10.16 19.80 -6.00
CA LEU A 321 -10.68 18.44 -5.87
C LEU A 321 -10.59 17.70 -7.21
N LEU A 322 -9.79 16.63 -7.27
CA LEU A 322 -9.54 15.86 -8.48
C LEU A 322 -10.37 14.58 -8.50
N GLY A 323 -11.33 14.48 -9.42
CA GLY A 323 -12.00 13.22 -9.61
C GLY A 323 -11.12 12.20 -10.35
N ALA A 324 -11.67 11.01 -10.61
CA ALA A 324 -11.09 10.04 -11.56
C ALA A 324 -10.70 10.71 -12.91
N ASP A 325 -11.44 11.75 -13.31
CA ASP A 325 -10.99 12.81 -14.19
C ASP A 325 -11.41 14.20 -13.66
N GLN A 326 -10.91 15.27 -14.29
CA GLN A 326 -11.23 16.66 -13.90
C GLN A 326 -12.74 17.02 -14.03
N TRP A 327 -13.58 16.11 -14.50
CA TRP A 327 -15.02 16.28 -14.73
C TRP A 327 -15.89 15.25 -13.98
N SER A 328 -15.31 14.30 -13.25
CA SER A 328 -16.07 13.30 -12.51
C SER A 328 -16.41 13.78 -11.10
N CYS A 329 -17.66 13.58 -10.68
CA CYS A 329 -18.14 13.85 -9.32
C CYS A 329 -18.02 12.65 -8.38
N TYR A 330 -16.83 12.05 -8.42
CA TYR A 330 -16.39 10.99 -7.55
C TYR A 330 -14.94 11.34 -7.21
N TRP A 331 -14.69 11.63 -5.94
CA TRP A 331 -13.36 11.93 -5.43
C TRP A 331 -12.98 10.88 -4.43
N GLU A 332 -11.72 10.50 -4.46
CA GLU A 332 -11.23 9.40 -3.64
C GLU A 332 -9.85 9.76 -3.11
N TRP A 333 -9.70 9.65 -1.80
CA TRP A 333 -8.50 10.06 -1.10
C TRP A 333 -7.99 8.92 -0.26
N VAL A 334 -6.68 8.71 -0.27
CA VAL A 334 -6.00 7.58 0.35
C VAL A 334 -4.93 8.04 1.32
N TRP A 335 -4.71 7.28 2.40
CA TRP A 335 -3.61 7.55 3.34
C TRP A 335 -2.26 7.32 2.66
N GLN A 336 -2.09 6.19 1.98
CA GLN A 336 -0.90 5.85 1.24
C GLN A 336 -1.13 6.08 -0.26
N PRO A 337 -0.35 6.95 -0.93
CA PRO A 337 -0.48 7.14 -2.37
C PRO A 337 -0.29 5.83 -3.16
N VAL A 338 -1.29 5.47 -3.96
CA VAL A 338 -1.31 4.21 -4.75
C VAL A 338 -0.62 4.31 -6.12
N GLY A 339 0.16 5.38 -6.33
CA GLY A 339 0.89 5.65 -7.56
C GLY A 339 -0.01 6.02 -8.75
N GLY A 340 0.55 6.00 -9.97
CA GLY A 340 -0.14 6.53 -11.15
C GLY A 340 -1.37 5.73 -11.62
N HIS A 341 -1.61 4.54 -11.08
CA HIS A 341 -2.81 3.77 -11.40
C HIS A 341 -4.10 4.43 -10.95
N ARG A 342 -4.04 5.22 -9.86
CA ARG A 342 -5.20 5.85 -9.25
C ARG A 342 -6.31 4.82 -8.95
N TYR A 343 -5.91 3.74 -8.27
CA TYR A 343 -6.80 2.63 -7.93
C TYR A 343 -6.40 2.01 -6.60
N MET A 344 -7.33 2.01 -5.64
CA MET A 344 -7.05 1.62 -4.25
C MET A 344 -6.92 0.13 -4.02
N HIS A 345 -7.52 -0.74 -4.85
CA HIS A 345 -7.36 -2.20 -4.69
C HIS A 345 -5.99 -2.66 -5.22
N ASN A 346 -4.93 -2.06 -4.68
CA ASN A 346 -3.55 -2.18 -5.08
C ASN A 346 -2.67 -2.56 -3.88
N PRO A 347 -2.71 -3.82 -3.41
CA PRO A 347 -2.03 -4.16 -2.15
C PRO A 347 -0.49 -3.99 -2.20
N ASP A 348 0.11 -4.01 -3.39
CA ASP A 348 1.54 -3.74 -3.61
C ASP A 348 1.95 -2.31 -3.18
N THR A 349 1.00 -1.38 -3.11
CA THR A 349 1.27 0.03 -2.76
C THR A 349 0.87 0.39 -1.34
N PHE A 350 0.25 -0.52 -0.59
CA PHE A 350 -0.25 -0.23 0.76
C PHE A 350 0.84 0.23 1.72
N GLY A 351 0.39 1.02 2.70
CA GLY A 351 1.17 1.44 3.85
C GLY A 351 1.54 0.26 4.74
N PHE A 352 2.32 0.53 5.79
CA PHE A 352 2.56 -0.44 6.84
C PHE A 352 2.01 0.04 8.18
N ILE A 353 1.27 -0.84 8.86
CA ILE A 353 1.16 -0.75 10.32
C ILE A 353 2.25 -1.61 10.95
N GLN A 354 2.94 -1.07 11.95
CA GLN A 354 3.87 -1.79 12.81
C GLN A 354 3.17 -2.08 14.14
N PHE A 355 3.05 -3.34 14.51
CA PHE A 355 2.59 -3.71 15.84
C PHE A 355 3.68 -3.44 16.88
N ALA A 356 3.27 -2.82 17.97
CA ALA A 356 4.13 -2.54 19.11
C ALA A 356 3.38 -2.85 20.42
N GLU A 357 4.13 -3.17 21.47
CA GLU A 357 3.63 -3.26 22.84
C GLU A 357 3.16 -1.88 23.36
N PRO A 358 2.48 -1.80 24.53
CA PRO A 358 1.90 -0.54 25.03
C PRO A 358 2.95 0.57 25.23
N GLU A 359 4.18 0.21 25.60
CA GLU A 359 5.29 1.13 25.80
C GLU A 359 6.43 0.86 24.82
N GLY A 360 7.00 1.93 24.24
CA GLY A 360 8.36 1.93 23.73
C GLY A 360 8.64 1.06 22.50
N GLU A 361 8.22 1.50 21.32
CA GLU A 361 8.87 1.13 20.06
C GLU A 361 8.88 2.32 19.09
N ASP A 362 10.08 2.70 18.67
CA ASP A 362 10.25 3.64 17.57
C ASP A 362 9.86 2.98 16.24
N LEU A 363 9.55 3.85 15.27
CA LEU A 363 9.25 3.43 13.93
C LEU A 363 10.40 2.61 13.34
N CYS A 364 10.08 1.41 12.90
CA CYS A 364 11.03 0.48 12.35
C CYS A 364 10.65 0.12 10.91
N GLY A 365 11.47 0.52 9.95
CA GLY A 365 11.21 0.23 8.55
C GLY A 365 11.29 -1.28 8.26
N ASN A 366 10.24 -1.81 7.64
CA ASN A 366 10.19 -3.19 7.13
C ASN A 366 11.31 -3.44 6.11
N ILE A 367 12.24 -4.34 6.46
CA ILE A 367 13.40 -4.72 5.64
C ILE A 367 13.03 -5.45 4.35
N GLU A 368 11.83 -6.00 4.23
CA GLU A 368 11.36 -6.69 3.03
C GLU A 368 10.94 -5.72 1.92
N TRP A 369 10.64 -4.46 2.25
CA TRP A 369 10.10 -3.47 1.31
C TRP A 369 10.92 -3.32 0.01
N PRO A 370 12.26 -3.23 0.02
CA PRO A 370 13.03 -3.10 -1.22
C PRO A 370 12.79 -4.25 -2.22
N ALA A 371 12.63 -5.48 -1.73
CA ALA A 371 12.33 -6.62 -2.59
C ALA A 371 10.90 -6.54 -3.14
N ARG A 372 9.93 -6.24 -2.26
CA ARG A 372 8.50 -6.06 -2.61
C ARG A 372 8.33 -5.00 -3.69
N TYR A 373 8.92 -3.82 -3.48
CA TYR A 373 8.85 -2.71 -4.42
C TYR A 373 9.46 -3.08 -5.78
N VAL A 374 10.68 -3.63 -5.82
CA VAL A 374 11.31 -4.03 -7.10
C VAL A 374 10.45 -5.03 -7.88
N LEU A 375 9.89 -6.03 -7.21
CA LEU A 375 9.02 -7.02 -7.84
C LEU A 375 7.74 -6.38 -8.37
N ALA A 376 7.10 -5.49 -7.61
CA ALA A 376 5.93 -4.73 -8.07
C ALA A 376 6.27 -3.92 -9.34
N GLN A 377 7.42 -3.25 -9.40
CA GLN A 377 7.86 -2.51 -10.59
C GLN A 377 8.03 -3.44 -11.81
N VAL A 378 8.63 -4.62 -11.64
CA VAL A 378 8.77 -5.60 -12.73
C VAL A 378 7.42 -6.10 -13.19
N TYR A 379 6.52 -6.41 -12.26
CA TYR A 379 5.15 -6.84 -12.59
C TYR A 379 4.44 -5.80 -13.45
N GLN A 380 4.45 -4.52 -13.06
CA GLN A 380 3.79 -3.47 -13.85
C GLN A 380 4.34 -3.35 -15.27
N ALA A 381 5.67 -3.46 -15.41
CA ALA A 381 6.30 -3.43 -16.73
C ALA A 381 5.96 -4.67 -17.58
N GLU A 382 5.92 -5.87 -16.99
CA GLU A 382 5.51 -7.10 -17.69
C GLU A 382 4.05 -7.02 -18.13
N ILE A 383 3.15 -6.50 -17.30
CA ILE A 383 1.73 -6.36 -17.66
C ILE A 383 1.57 -5.39 -18.83
N ALA A 384 2.27 -4.25 -18.81
CA ALA A 384 2.26 -3.33 -19.93
C ALA A 384 2.83 -3.95 -21.22
N TYR A 385 3.92 -4.73 -21.10
CA TYR A 385 4.51 -5.46 -22.21
C TYR A 385 3.54 -6.50 -22.79
N ALA A 386 2.92 -7.33 -21.94
CA ALA A 386 1.98 -8.36 -22.34
C ALA A 386 0.70 -7.79 -22.96
N LYS A 387 0.17 -6.68 -22.43
CA LYS A 387 -0.95 -5.97 -23.07
C LYS A 387 -0.63 -5.49 -24.49
N SER A 388 0.62 -5.14 -24.75
CA SER A 388 1.05 -4.65 -26.07
C SER A 388 1.44 -5.76 -27.06
N THR A 389 1.96 -6.89 -26.57
CA THR A 389 2.56 -7.93 -27.41
C THR A 389 1.84 -9.27 -27.36
N GLY A 390 1.03 -9.51 -26.33
CA GLY A 390 0.41 -10.80 -26.04
C GLY A 390 1.34 -11.82 -25.35
N THR A 391 2.59 -11.44 -25.03
CA THR A 391 3.59 -12.32 -24.39
C THR A 391 4.35 -11.60 -23.27
N TYR A 392 5.09 -12.34 -22.45
CA TYR A 392 6.04 -11.80 -21.46
C TYR A 392 7.48 -11.83 -21.99
N THR A 393 8.38 -11.07 -21.36
CA THR A 393 9.81 -11.04 -21.74
C THR A 393 10.74 -11.42 -20.58
N SER A 394 11.76 -12.25 -20.83
CA SER A 394 12.77 -12.53 -19.79
C SER A 394 13.81 -11.40 -19.64
N SER A 395 13.70 -10.32 -20.43
CA SER A 395 14.69 -9.26 -20.52
C SER A 395 14.23 -8.00 -19.78
N ILE A 396 14.83 -7.73 -18.62
CA ILE A 396 14.62 -6.46 -17.88
C ILE A 396 14.95 -5.25 -18.78
N TRP A 397 15.96 -5.35 -19.65
CA TRP A 397 16.31 -4.27 -20.57
C TRP A 397 15.20 -3.96 -21.59
N THR A 398 14.38 -4.95 -21.94
CA THR A 398 13.20 -4.75 -22.77
C THR A 398 12.13 -3.98 -21.99
N LEU A 399 11.89 -4.35 -20.73
CA LEU A 399 10.95 -3.66 -19.83
C LEU A 399 11.33 -2.20 -19.54
N LEU A 400 12.63 -1.88 -19.55
CA LEU A 400 13.15 -0.53 -19.35
C LEU A 400 12.97 0.42 -20.55
N LYS A 401 12.46 -0.08 -21.69
CA LYS A 401 12.08 0.78 -22.81
C LYS A 401 10.85 1.59 -22.39
N GLY A 402 10.91 2.92 -22.53
CA GLY A 402 10.01 3.89 -21.90
C GLY A 402 8.51 3.80 -22.26
N SER A 403 8.07 2.77 -22.96
CA SER A 403 6.67 2.46 -23.24
C SER A 403 6.04 1.46 -22.27
N PHE A 404 6.83 0.71 -21.49
CA PHE A 404 6.30 -0.39 -20.64
C PHE A 404 6.38 -0.10 -19.14
N CYS A 405 7.36 0.69 -18.70
CA CYS A 405 7.47 1.11 -17.31
C CYS A 405 7.30 2.64 -17.29
N THR A 406 6.17 3.12 -16.79
CA THR A 406 5.85 4.56 -16.77
C THR A 406 5.25 4.97 -15.42
N PRO A 407 5.37 6.24 -15.01
CA PRO A 407 4.74 6.70 -13.78
C PRO A 407 3.23 6.41 -13.73
N GLU A 408 2.54 6.50 -14.87
CA GLU A 408 1.10 6.25 -15.01
C GLU A 408 0.70 4.80 -14.74
N ASN A 409 1.57 3.81 -15.00
CA ASN A 409 1.35 2.43 -14.58
C ASN A 409 2.10 2.09 -13.29
N GLY A 410 2.42 3.09 -12.47
CA GLY A 410 3.08 2.90 -11.17
C GLY A 410 4.49 2.33 -11.26
N CYS A 411 5.16 2.44 -12.42
CA CYS A 411 6.50 1.91 -12.65
C CYS A 411 7.55 3.01 -12.87
N SER A 412 8.72 2.83 -12.28
CA SER A 412 9.85 3.76 -12.32
C SER A 412 11.05 3.15 -13.05
N VAL A 413 11.26 3.57 -14.30
CA VAL A 413 12.43 3.20 -15.12
C VAL A 413 13.73 3.58 -14.42
N SER A 414 13.75 4.73 -13.75
CA SER A 414 14.92 5.20 -13.00
C SER A 414 15.32 4.21 -11.91
N VAL A 415 14.34 3.74 -11.13
CA VAL A 415 14.55 2.75 -10.08
C VAL A 415 15.04 1.42 -10.66
N LEU A 416 14.28 0.83 -11.59
CA LEU A 416 14.63 -0.47 -12.15
C LEU A 416 16.00 -0.44 -12.86
N ARG A 417 16.33 0.66 -13.53
CA ARG A 417 17.65 0.86 -14.15
C ARG A 417 18.75 0.89 -13.10
N LYS A 418 18.57 1.62 -11.99
CA LYS A 418 19.55 1.63 -10.87
C LYS A 418 19.74 0.23 -10.29
N VAL A 419 18.65 -0.53 -10.10
CA VAL A 419 18.68 -1.90 -9.57
C VAL A 419 19.56 -2.81 -10.42
N VAL A 420 19.41 -2.81 -11.75
CA VAL A 420 20.18 -3.69 -12.65
C VAL A 420 21.54 -3.14 -13.09
N THR A 421 21.91 -1.93 -12.67
CA THR A 421 23.21 -1.31 -12.98
C THR A 421 24.02 -1.07 -11.71
N ILE A 422 23.71 0.03 -11.02
CA ILE A 422 24.43 0.53 -9.85
C ILE A 422 24.34 -0.45 -8.68
N TYR A 423 23.16 -1.06 -8.47
CA TYR A 423 22.91 -1.93 -7.32
C TYR A 423 22.85 -3.42 -7.68
N ALA A 424 23.33 -3.81 -8.87
CA ALA A 424 23.28 -5.20 -9.35
C ALA A 424 24.03 -6.19 -8.43
N ARG A 425 24.99 -5.71 -7.63
CA ARG A 425 25.70 -6.53 -6.62
C ARG A 425 24.82 -6.89 -5.41
N TYR A 426 23.80 -6.10 -5.14
CA TYR A 426 22.85 -6.29 -4.03
C TYR A 426 21.55 -6.93 -4.49
N PHE A 427 21.08 -6.60 -5.69
CA PHE A 427 19.83 -7.11 -6.25
C PHE A 427 20.13 -8.12 -7.35
N ASN A 428 19.93 -9.40 -7.05
CA ASN A 428 19.95 -10.46 -8.06
C ASN A 428 18.53 -10.69 -8.57
N LEU A 429 18.15 -9.88 -9.57
CA LEU A 429 16.83 -9.92 -10.21
C LEU A 429 16.84 -10.88 -11.41
N LYS A 430 15.83 -11.75 -11.51
CA LYS A 430 15.62 -12.69 -12.61
C LYS A 430 14.16 -12.70 -13.04
N VAL A 431 13.92 -12.90 -14.33
CA VAL A 431 12.58 -13.08 -14.90
C VAL A 431 12.57 -14.35 -15.73
N PHE A 432 11.64 -15.23 -15.40
CA PHE A 432 11.35 -16.45 -16.14
C PHE A 432 10.02 -16.29 -16.85
N VAL A 433 9.96 -16.71 -18.12
CA VAL A 433 8.74 -16.62 -18.93
C VAL A 433 8.48 -17.95 -19.61
N ASP A 434 7.21 -18.34 -19.67
CA ASP A 434 6.73 -19.43 -20.50
C ASP A 434 5.58 -18.91 -21.37
N ASN A 435 5.93 -18.47 -22.58
CA ASN A 435 4.97 -17.97 -23.55
C ASN A 435 4.18 -19.08 -24.28
N SER A 436 4.52 -20.35 -24.03
CA SER A 436 3.79 -21.50 -24.57
C SER A 436 2.74 -22.04 -23.61
N ALA A 437 2.82 -21.68 -22.34
CA ALA A 437 1.84 -22.06 -21.34
C ALA A 437 0.45 -21.49 -21.66
N THR A 438 -0.56 -22.26 -21.26
CA THR A 438 -1.98 -21.89 -21.35
C THR A 438 -2.69 -22.12 -20.02
N SER A 439 -1.94 -22.19 -18.92
CA SER A 439 -2.48 -22.45 -17.57
C SER A 439 -2.64 -21.17 -16.76
N CYS A 440 -2.00 -20.09 -17.17
CA CYS A 440 -1.87 -18.88 -16.38
C CYS A 440 -2.91 -17.83 -16.74
N VAL A 441 -2.85 -16.71 -16.03
CA VAL A 441 -3.76 -15.58 -16.19
C VAL A 441 -3.72 -15.03 -17.61
N ARG A 442 -4.89 -14.79 -18.20
CA ARG A 442 -5.02 -14.23 -19.56
C ARG A 442 -5.46 -12.78 -19.53
N TYR A 443 -4.52 -11.87 -19.70
CA TYR A 443 -4.78 -10.43 -19.78
C TYR A 443 -5.59 -10.07 -21.03
N ALA A 444 -6.65 -9.29 -20.84
CA ALA A 444 -7.48 -8.82 -21.94
C ALA A 444 -6.69 -7.86 -22.83
N THR A 445 -6.39 -8.29 -24.06
CA THR A 445 -5.99 -7.40 -25.14
C THR A 445 -7.28 -7.00 -25.88
N ASN A 446 -7.63 -5.71 -25.87
CA ASN A 446 -8.82 -5.16 -26.56
C ASN A 446 -10.22 -5.57 -26.03
N LYS A 447 -10.50 -5.29 -24.74
CA LYS A 447 -11.85 -5.34 -24.11
C LYS A 447 -12.67 -6.63 -24.29
N THR A 448 -12.05 -7.73 -24.74
CA THR A 448 -12.72 -9.02 -24.96
C THR A 448 -11.92 -10.14 -24.34
N ALA A 449 -12.15 -10.41 -23.06
CA ALA A 449 -11.90 -11.73 -22.50
C ALA A 449 -12.91 -11.99 -21.38
N ALA A 450 -13.91 -12.82 -21.67
CA ALA A 450 -14.70 -13.50 -20.64
C ALA A 450 -13.91 -14.68 -20.00
N ASN A 451 -12.74 -15.03 -20.55
CA ASN A 451 -11.86 -16.08 -20.03
C ASN A 451 -10.60 -15.48 -19.40
N TYR A 452 -10.55 -15.47 -18.07
CA TYR A 452 -9.46 -14.91 -17.25
C TYR A 452 -8.24 -15.85 -17.09
N THR A 453 -8.30 -17.03 -17.71
CA THR A 453 -7.24 -18.05 -17.71
C THR A 453 -6.92 -18.45 -19.16
N GLY A 454 -5.82 -19.17 -19.39
CA GLY A 454 -5.40 -19.55 -20.74
C GLY A 454 -4.25 -18.71 -21.31
N GLY A 455 -3.62 -17.87 -20.49
CA GLY A 455 -2.51 -17.01 -20.89
C GLY A 455 -1.14 -17.62 -20.65
N PRO A 456 -0.08 -16.96 -21.18
CA PRO A 456 1.30 -17.30 -20.87
C PRO A 456 1.61 -17.07 -19.38
N CYS A 457 2.73 -17.60 -18.90
CA CYS A 457 3.16 -17.44 -17.50
C CYS A 457 4.42 -16.58 -17.39
N PHE A 458 4.58 -15.87 -16.27
CA PHE A 458 5.88 -15.34 -15.87
C PHE A 458 6.09 -15.41 -14.37
N ASN A 459 7.35 -15.50 -13.97
CA ASN A 459 7.75 -15.38 -12.58
C ASN A 459 9.01 -14.52 -12.49
N ALA A 460 8.91 -13.39 -11.81
CA ALA A 460 10.07 -12.58 -11.47
C ALA A 460 10.51 -12.90 -10.04
N SER A 461 11.82 -13.02 -9.81
CA SER A 461 12.39 -13.29 -8.49
C SER A 461 13.56 -12.36 -8.20
N VAL A 462 13.70 -11.93 -6.96
CA VAL A 462 14.83 -11.13 -6.50
C VAL A 462 15.44 -11.72 -5.24
N ASP A 463 16.77 -11.82 -5.21
CA ASP A 463 17.54 -12.09 -4.00
C ASP A 463 18.30 -10.81 -3.65
N VAL A 464 17.88 -10.16 -2.55
CA VAL A 464 18.47 -8.94 -2.04
C VAL A 464 19.47 -9.30 -0.95
N ARG A 465 20.75 -9.03 -1.23
CA ARG A 465 21.84 -9.21 -0.28
C ARG A 465 21.93 -7.97 0.61
N LEU A 466 21.63 -8.16 1.89
CA LEU A 466 21.85 -7.12 2.88
C LEU A 466 23.36 -6.99 3.13
N PRO A 467 23.92 -5.78 3.09
CA PRO A 467 25.30 -5.55 3.50
C PRO A 467 25.45 -5.96 4.98
N SER A 468 26.44 -6.79 5.30
CA SER A 468 26.73 -7.19 6.68
C SER A 468 28.24 -7.12 6.92
N CYS A 469 28.62 -6.58 8.08
CA CYS A 469 29.99 -6.58 8.60
C CYS A 469 30.39 -7.93 9.24
N THR A 470 29.44 -8.83 9.43
CA THR A 470 29.68 -10.19 9.94
C THR A 470 29.34 -11.21 8.86
N GLU A 471 29.93 -12.41 8.92
CA GLU A 471 29.72 -13.49 7.94
C GLU A 471 28.26 -13.99 7.85
N VAL A 472 27.34 -13.45 8.64
CA VAL A 472 25.90 -13.73 8.53
C VAL A 472 25.33 -13.00 7.31
N ARG A 473 25.18 -13.75 6.21
CA ARG A 473 24.56 -13.29 4.96
C ARG A 473 23.04 -13.51 5.01
N SER A 474 22.31 -12.70 5.77
CA SER A 474 20.86 -12.66 5.61
C SER A 474 20.51 -12.18 4.19
N ARG A 475 19.46 -12.77 3.63
CA ARG A 475 18.98 -12.43 2.29
C ARG A 475 17.48 -12.27 2.33
N ILE A 476 16.98 -11.22 1.70
CA ILE A 476 15.56 -11.10 1.43
C ILE A 476 15.33 -11.78 0.08
N ARG A 477 14.49 -12.81 0.06
CA ARG A 477 14.10 -13.50 -1.15
C ARG A 477 12.67 -13.11 -1.46
N GLY A 478 12.41 -12.79 -2.71
CA GLY A 478 11.07 -12.51 -3.16
C GLY A 478 10.79 -13.05 -4.54
N SER A 479 9.51 -13.29 -4.82
CA SER A 479 8.99 -13.58 -6.15
C SER A 479 7.62 -12.97 -6.38
N ILE A 480 7.32 -12.62 -7.63
CA ILE A 480 5.99 -12.24 -8.08
C ILE A 480 5.66 -13.00 -9.37
N ARG A 481 4.47 -13.58 -9.40
CA ARG A 481 3.95 -14.34 -10.55
C ARG A 481 3.01 -13.48 -11.41
N GLU A 482 2.58 -14.05 -12.54
CA GLU A 482 1.59 -13.41 -13.40
C GLU A 482 0.20 -13.29 -12.78
N ASP A 483 -0.16 -14.11 -11.79
CA ASP A 483 -1.38 -13.89 -11.00
C ASP A 483 -1.20 -12.83 -9.90
N ARG A 484 -0.07 -12.11 -9.93
CA ARG A 484 0.34 -11.08 -8.98
C ARG A 484 0.56 -11.58 -7.56
N PHE A 485 0.59 -12.90 -7.34
CA PHE A 485 0.93 -13.41 -6.02
C PHE A 485 2.37 -13.04 -5.69
N LEU A 486 2.53 -12.20 -4.67
CA LEU A 486 3.81 -11.75 -4.14
C LEU A 486 4.19 -12.62 -2.94
N ASP A 487 5.39 -13.15 -2.92
CA ASP A 487 5.95 -13.81 -1.74
C ASP A 487 7.30 -13.20 -1.45
N VAL A 488 7.46 -12.65 -0.26
CA VAL A 488 8.72 -12.11 0.22
C VAL A 488 8.97 -12.62 1.63
N HIS A 489 10.20 -13.07 1.87
CA HIS A 489 10.62 -13.55 3.17
C HIS A 489 12.11 -13.31 3.39
N VAL A 490 12.47 -13.13 4.66
CA VAL A 490 13.86 -13.10 5.09
C VAL A 490 14.36 -14.53 5.25
N SER A 491 15.53 -14.83 4.67
CA SER A 491 16.24 -16.09 4.83
C SER A 491 17.54 -15.89 5.61
N GLY A 492 17.74 -16.71 6.64
CA GLY A 492 18.79 -16.54 7.65
C GLY A 492 18.39 -15.57 8.76
N THR A 493 19.28 -15.37 9.74
CA THR A 493 19.06 -14.43 10.84
C THR A 493 19.64 -13.07 10.45
N PRO A 494 18.83 -12.03 10.23
CA PRO A 494 19.36 -10.71 9.89
C PRO A 494 20.13 -10.12 11.08
N THR A 495 21.24 -9.45 10.78
CA THR A 495 22.02 -8.70 11.78
C THR A 495 21.32 -7.41 12.23
N ARG A 496 20.33 -6.96 11.46
CA ARG A 496 19.40 -5.87 11.78
C ARG A 496 18.00 -6.20 11.28
N GLU A 497 17.02 -6.05 12.14
CA GLU A 497 15.60 -6.31 11.84
C GLU A 497 14.86 -5.05 11.32
N CYS A 498 15.62 -3.98 11.01
CA CYS A 498 15.07 -2.65 10.85
C CYS A 498 15.78 -1.83 9.78
N LEU A 499 15.01 -1.21 8.87
CA LEU A 499 15.49 -0.11 8.04
C LEU A 499 15.35 1.19 8.83
N GLN A 500 16.47 1.88 9.05
CA GLN A 500 16.44 3.24 9.60
C GLN A 500 15.95 4.21 8.52
N LEU A 501 14.68 4.60 8.62
CA LEU A 501 14.08 5.67 7.83
C LEU A 501 14.40 7.00 8.54
N ARG A 502 15.65 7.49 8.42
CA ARG A 502 15.94 8.81 9.02
C ARG A 502 15.23 9.89 8.23
N SER A 503 14.31 10.59 8.88
CA SER A 503 14.13 12.03 8.68
C SER A 503 14.83 12.75 9.85
N GLU A 504 16.14 12.84 9.81
CA GLU A 504 16.85 13.86 10.59
C GLU A 504 17.43 14.86 9.60
N VAL A 505 16.67 15.93 9.38
CA VAL A 505 17.19 17.24 8.99
C VAL A 505 16.75 18.23 10.04
#